data_AF-A0A059FLR9-F1
#
_entry.id   AF-A0A059FLR9-F1
#
_cell.length_a   1.000
_cell.length_b   1.000
_cell.length_c   1.000
_cell.angle_alpha   90.00
_cell.angle_beta   90.00
_cell.angle_gamma   90.00
#
_symmetry.space_group_name_H-M   'P 1'
#
loop_
_entity.id
_entity.type
_entity.pdbx_description
1 polymer ?
#
loop_
_entity_poly.entity_id
_entity_poly.type
_entity_poly.pdbx_seq_one_letter_code
_entity_poly.pdbx_strand_id
1 'polypeptide(L)'
;MDRQARVAASLDAVHEALRLVRRELAGADGDPARWRWVAVGAVIALQGALVAALSGYETAGDADVADPALPDRVAPIPTLLRRARSSDYLNPPEQLEITASGVRRLERLVAWRNAVVHGGEVGDIKGEVGVGCEEVVRVVRRLLLVHPAFNVSGQGVMCALIADEVAGIERWLAGRG
;
A
#
# COMPACT_ATOMS: atom_id res chain seq x y z
N MET A 1 -16.21 5.69 11.97
CA MET A 1 -15.86 6.88 11.13
C MET A 1 -16.66 6.78 9.84
N ASP A 2 -17.14 7.88 9.24
CA ASP A 2 -17.87 7.78 7.95
C ASP A 2 -16.98 7.19 6.85
N ARG A 3 -17.56 6.39 5.95
CA ARG A 3 -16.83 5.65 4.90
C ARG A 3 -16.08 6.59 3.96
N GLN A 4 -16.69 7.72 3.57
CA GLN A 4 -16.06 8.67 2.66
C GLN A 4 -14.88 9.37 3.36
N ALA A 5 -15.04 9.71 4.64
CA ALA A 5 -13.95 10.23 5.46
C ALA A 5 -12.81 9.20 5.60
N ARG A 6 -13.14 7.91 5.75
CA ARG A 6 -12.14 6.83 5.82
C ARG A 6 -11.37 6.67 4.51
N VAL A 7 -12.08 6.70 3.37
CA VAL A 7 -11.45 6.68 2.05
C VAL A 7 -10.52 7.89 1.90
N ALA A 8 -11.01 9.10 2.14
CA ALA A 8 -10.21 10.33 2.01
C ALA A 8 -8.93 10.28 2.87
N ALA A 9 -9.07 9.97 4.16
CA ALA A 9 -7.92 9.86 5.08
C ALA A 9 -6.92 8.77 4.64
N SER A 10 -7.41 7.68 4.06
CA SER A 10 -6.56 6.61 3.54
C SER A 10 -5.81 7.04 2.28
N LEU A 11 -6.46 7.79 1.39
CA LEU A 11 -5.81 8.33 0.19
C LEU A 11 -4.72 9.36 0.55
N ASP A 12 -4.98 10.24 1.53
CA ASP A 12 -3.98 11.17 2.06
C ASP A 12 -2.75 10.41 2.60
N ALA A 13 -2.99 9.36 3.39
CA ALA A 13 -1.92 8.53 3.95
C ALA A 13 -1.13 7.80 2.84
N VAL A 14 -1.80 7.30 1.80
CA VAL A 14 -1.14 6.68 0.65
C VAL A 14 -0.25 7.68 -0.07
N HIS A 15 -0.77 8.87 -0.37
CA HIS A 15 -0.01 9.90 -1.07
C HIS A 15 1.24 10.31 -0.30
N GLU A 16 1.13 10.64 0.99
CA GLU A 16 2.28 11.02 1.81
C GLU A 16 3.30 9.88 1.96
N ALA A 17 2.82 8.63 2.06
CA ALA A 17 3.69 7.47 2.10
C ALA A 17 4.43 7.23 0.77
N LEU A 18 3.79 7.44 -0.38
CA LEU A 18 4.44 7.34 -1.69
C LEU A 18 5.44 8.48 -1.92
N ARG A 19 5.14 9.71 -1.47
CA ARG A 19 6.10 10.83 -1.46
C ARG A 19 7.35 10.49 -0.67
N LEU A 20 7.19 9.87 0.50
CA LEU A 20 8.30 9.34 1.29
C LEU A 20 9.09 8.32 0.46
N VAL A 21 8.43 7.31 -0.11
CA VAL A 21 9.11 6.28 -0.93
C VAL A 21 9.93 6.92 -2.05
N ARG A 22 9.34 7.80 -2.86
CA ARG A 22 10.04 8.46 -3.97
C ARG A 22 11.24 9.27 -3.50
N ARG A 23 11.10 10.03 -2.42
CA ARG A 23 12.20 10.83 -1.84
C ARG A 23 13.36 9.96 -1.39
N GLU A 24 13.06 8.83 -0.74
CA GLU A 24 14.08 7.95 -0.19
C GLU A 24 14.78 7.16 -1.29
N LEU A 25 14.05 6.68 -2.30
CA LEU A 25 14.62 6.06 -3.49
C LEU A 25 15.61 6.99 -4.20
N ALA A 26 15.28 8.28 -4.35
CA ALA A 26 16.18 9.25 -4.99
C ALA A 26 17.56 9.38 -4.30
N GLY A 27 17.66 9.08 -2.99
CA GLY A 27 18.92 9.10 -2.24
C GLY A 27 19.52 7.72 -1.94
N ALA A 28 18.82 6.63 -2.26
CA ALA A 28 19.16 5.28 -1.82
C ALA A 28 20.47 4.74 -2.43
N ASP A 29 20.95 5.38 -3.50
CA ASP A 29 22.22 5.05 -4.15
C ASP A 29 23.42 5.56 -3.37
N GLY A 30 23.32 6.78 -2.85
CA GLY A 30 24.35 7.41 -2.03
C GLY A 30 24.28 6.98 -0.56
N ASP A 31 23.11 6.55 -0.09
CA ASP A 31 22.90 6.12 1.29
C ASP A 31 22.00 4.86 1.35
N PRO A 32 22.60 3.66 1.45
CA PRO A 32 21.88 2.40 1.60
C PRO A 32 20.93 2.34 2.81
N ALA A 33 21.16 3.13 3.88
CA ALA A 33 20.28 3.11 5.04
C ALA A 33 18.87 3.63 4.72
N ARG A 34 18.71 4.41 3.64
CA ARG A 34 17.42 4.94 3.18
C ARG A 34 16.42 3.88 2.74
N TRP A 35 16.87 2.69 2.36
CA TRP A 35 15.98 1.56 2.07
C TRP A 35 15.06 1.21 3.25
N ARG A 36 15.46 1.55 4.49
CA ARG A 36 14.63 1.45 5.71
C ARG A 36 13.33 2.22 5.57
N TRP A 37 13.45 3.45 5.10
CA TRP A 37 12.32 4.35 4.93
C TRP A 37 11.50 4.02 3.68
N VAL A 38 12.13 3.48 2.64
CA VAL A 38 11.43 2.95 1.46
C VAL A 38 10.43 1.86 1.89
N ALA A 39 10.85 0.87 2.66
CA ALA A 39 9.90 -0.18 3.07
C ALA A 39 8.84 0.34 4.04
N VAL A 40 9.19 1.25 4.96
CA VAL A 40 8.21 1.88 5.85
C VAL A 40 7.12 2.59 5.04
N GLY A 41 7.51 3.45 4.09
CA GLY A 41 6.57 4.15 3.22
C GLY A 41 5.76 3.18 2.36
N ALA A 42 6.40 2.19 1.74
CA ALA A 42 5.70 1.21 0.89
C ALA A 42 4.65 0.41 1.68
N VAL A 43 4.95 0.02 2.92
CA VAL A 43 4.01 -0.73 3.76
C VAL A 43 2.85 0.14 4.24
N ILE A 44 3.09 1.42 4.55
CA ILE A 44 2.02 2.38 4.89
C ILE A 44 1.11 2.61 3.68
N ALA A 45 1.70 2.83 2.49
CA ALA A 45 0.95 3.00 1.25
C ALA A 45 0.09 1.76 0.93
N LEU A 46 0.64 0.55 1.10
CA LEU A 46 -0.12 -0.69 0.91
C LEU A 46 -1.31 -0.77 1.87
N GLN A 47 -1.09 -0.51 3.16
CA GLN A 47 -2.16 -0.56 4.16
C GLN A 47 -3.26 0.46 3.85
N GLY A 48 -2.89 1.70 3.54
CA GLY A 48 -3.85 2.76 3.17
C GLY A 48 -4.63 2.40 1.90
N ALA A 49 -3.98 1.84 0.88
CA ALA A 49 -4.66 1.45 -0.35
C ALA A 49 -5.70 0.34 -0.12
N LEU A 50 -5.37 -0.64 0.72
CA LEU A 50 -6.30 -1.71 1.09
C LEU A 50 -7.48 -1.19 1.91
N VAL A 51 -7.24 -0.26 2.86
CA VAL A 51 -8.30 0.36 3.66
C VAL A 51 -9.21 1.21 2.78
N ALA A 52 -8.67 1.99 1.85
CA ALA A 52 -9.45 2.79 0.91
C ALA A 52 -10.35 1.89 0.03
N ALA A 53 -9.80 0.82 -0.53
CA ALA A 53 -10.56 -0.12 -1.35
C ALA A 53 -11.69 -0.80 -0.55
N LEU A 54 -11.37 -1.34 0.63
CA LEU A 54 -12.33 -2.03 1.50
C LEU A 54 -13.39 -1.11 2.11
N SER A 55 -13.18 0.22 2.09
CA SER A 55 -14.14 1.21 2.57
C SER A 55 -14.97 1.84 1.46
N GLY A 56 -14.74 1.45 0.19
CA GLY A 56 -15.34 2.12 -0.95
C GLY A 56 -16.81 1.77 -1.20
N TYR A 57 -17.20 0.53 -0.89
CA TYR A 57 -18.56 0.03 -1.08
C TYR A 57 -19.55 0.65 -0.10
N GLU A 58 -20.82 0.74 -0.49
CA GLU A 58 -21.88 1.34 0.36
C GLU A 58 -22.14 0.54 1.64
N THR A 59 -21.96 -0.78 1.60
CA THR A 59 -22.15 -1.67 2.74
C THR A 59 -20.92 -1.82 3.63
N ALA A 60 -19.81 -1.15 3.31
CA ALA A 60 -18.56 -1.29 4.05
C ALA A 60 -18.67 -0.74 5.47
N GLY A 61 -18.43 -1.59 6.46
CA GLY A 61 -18.41 -1.25 7.88
C GLY A 61 -17.02 -0.89 8.40
N ASP A 62 -16.95 -0.40 9.64
CA ASP A 62 -15.66 -0.23 10.35
C ASP A 62 -14.97 -1.62 10.56
N ALA A 63 -15.75 -2.69 10.77
CA ALA A 63 -15.24 -4.05 11.00
C ALA A 63 -14.48 -4.66 9.80
N ASP A 64 -14.75 -4.19 8.58
CA ASP A 64 -14.13 -4.71 7.35
C ASP A 64 -12.66 -4.30 7.23
N VAL A 65 -12.26 -3.26 7.94
CA VAL A 65 -10.87 -2.78 7.99
C VAL A 65 -10.26 -2.89 9.38
N ALA A 66 -11.06 -3.15 10.42
CA ALA A 66 -10.60 -3.32 11.79
C ALA A 66 -9.93 -4.69 12.03
N ASP A 67 -8.97 -4.69 12.95
CA ASP A 67 -8.32 -5.90 13.48
C ASP A 67 -9.35 -6.69 14.32
N PRO A 68 -9.63 -7.96 13.98
CA PRO A 68 -10.56 -8.78 14.77
C PRO A 68 -10.17 -8.95 16.24
N ALA A 69 -8.87 -8.88 16.56
CA ALA A 69 -8.37 -9.01 17.93
C ALA A 69 -8.33 -7.65 18.67
N LEU A 70 -8.21 -6.55 17.93
CA LEU A 70 -8.09 -5.19 18.47
C LEU A 70 -8.96 -4.23 17.64
N PRO A 71 -10.30 -4.19 17.86
CA PRO A 71 -11.23 -3.48 16.97
C PRO A 71 -10.96 -1.99 16.76
N ASP A 72 -10.27 -1.34 17.70
CA ASP A 72 -9.86 0.07 17.60
C ASP A 72 -8.63 0.30 16.68
N ARG A 73 -8.09 -0.76 16.07
CA ARG A 73 -6.92 -0.71 15.19
C ARG A 73 -7.26 -1.21 13.80
N VAL A 74 -6.55 -0.68 12.80
CA VAL A 74 -6.60 -1.22 11.44
C VAL A 74 -5.99 -2.63 11.44
N ALA A 75 -6.65 -3.54 10.73
CA ALA A 75 -6.22 -4.92 10.58
C ALA A 75 -4.80 -5.03 9.99
N PRO A 76 -4.06 -6.10 10.33
CA PRO A 76 -2.76 -6.36 9.73
C PRO A 76 -2.91 -6.63 8.23
N ILE A 77 -1.88 -6.28 7.46
CA ILE A 77 -1.88 -6.40 5.98
C ILE A 77 -2.28 -7.80 5.48
N PRO A 78 -1.85 -8.93 6.05
CA PRO A 78 -2.33 -10.25 5.61
C PRO A 78 -3.85 -10.40 5.70
N THR A 79 -4.48 -9.85 6.75
CA THR A 79 -5.94 -9.84 6.89
C THR A 79 -6.58 -8.95 5.84
N LEU A 80 -6.07 -7.73 5.64
CA LEU A 80 -6.59 -6.81 4.62
C LEU A 80 -6.44 -7.37 3.20
N LEU A 81 -5.30 -7.99 2.88
CA LEU A 81 -5.07 -8.66 1.60
C LEU A 81 -6.05 -9.81 1.39
N ARG A 82 -6.31 -10.63 2.41
CA ARG A 82 -7.30 -11.70 2.32
C ARG A 82 -8.70 -11.14 2.02
N ARG A 83 -9.10 -10.06 2.71
CA ARG A 83 -10.39 -9.40 2.50
C ARG A 83 -10.49 -8.82 1.09
N ALA A 84 -9.50 -8.04 0.64
CA ALA A 84 -9.49 -7.42 -0.68
C ALA A 84 -9.50 -8.44 -1.85
N ARG A 85 -9.12 -9.69 -1.59
CA ARG A 85 -9.15 -10.80 -2.56
C ARG A 85 -10.42 -11.65 -2.48
N SER A 86 -11.30 -11.41 -1.52
CA SER A 86 -12.55 -12.18 -1.35
C SER A 86 -13.74 -11.44 -1.94
N SER A 87 -14.65 -12.19 -2.56
CA SER A 87 -15.95 -11.70 -3.04
C SER A 87 -16.88 -11.27 -1.91
N ASP A 88 -16.58 -11.64 -0.67
CA ASP A 88 -17.33 -11.18 0.50
C ASP A 88 -17.13 -9.68 0.76
N TYR A 89 -16.05 -9.09 0.21
CA TYR A 89 -15.70 -7.68 0.45
C TYR A 89 -15.60 -6.87 -0.85
N LEU A 90 -14.93 -7.39 -1.87
CA LEU A 90 -14.77 -6.72 -3.16
C LEU A 90 -15.20 -7.65 -4.29
N ASN A 91 -16.08 -7.16 -5.16
CA ASN A 91 -16.46 -7.85 -6.39
C ASN A 91 -15.52 -7.48 -7.56
N PRO A 92 -15.43 -8.31 -8.61
CA PRO A 92 -14.77 -7.89 -9.85
C PRO A 92 -15.48 -6.68 -10.48
N PRO A 93 -14.72 -5.72 -11.05
CA PRO A 93 -13.26 -5.72 -11.22
C PRO A 93 -12.46 -5.10 -10.05
N GLU A 94 -13.10 -4.60 -9.00
CA GLU A 94 -12.43 -3.96 -7.85
C GLU A 94 -11.65 -4.95 -6.98
N GLN A 95 -12.00 -6.24 -7.05
CA GLN A 95 -11.31 -7.31 -6.36
C GLN A 95 -9.81 -7.33 -6.71
N LEU A 96 -8.98 -7.53 -5.69
CA LEU A 96 -7.54 -7.59 -5.85
C LEU A 96 -7.13 -8.93 -6.47
N GLU A 97 -6.71 -8.88 -7.73
CA GLU A 97 -6.07 -10.01 -8.39
C GLU A 97 -4.55 -9.93 -8.18
N ILE A 98 -4.01 -10.86 -7.39
CA ILE A 98 -2.58 -10.95 -7.12
C ILE A 98 -2.14 -12.42 -7.02
N THR A 99 -0.96 -12.71 -7.55
CA THR A 99 -0.40 -14.06 -7.51
C THR A 99 0.06 -14.44 -6.09
N ALA A 100 0.17 -15.73 -5.81
CA ALA A 100 0.70 -16.21 -4.54
C ALA A 100 2.15 -15.74 -4.30
N SER A 101 2.96 -15.59 -5.36
CA SER A 101 4.31 -15.03 -5.24
C SER A 101 4.30 -13.54 -4.90
N GLY A 102 3.35 -12.77 -5.46
CA GLY A 102 3.12 -11.37 -5.10
C GLY A 102 2.77 -11.22 -3.62
N VAL A 103 1.82 -12.02 -3.11
CA VAL A 103 1.46 -12.02 -1.67
C VAL A 103 2.69 -12.28 -0.80
N ARG A 104 3.49 -13.31 -1.12
CA ARG A 104 4.71 -13.62 -0.35
C ARG A 104 5.74 -12.49 -0.38
N ARG A 105 5.85 -11.72 -1.47
CA ARG A 105 6.73 -10.54 -1.55
C ARG A 105 6.25 -9.44 -0.61
N LEU A 106 4.95 -9.16 -0.59
CA LEU A 106 4.36 -8.18 0.32
C LEU A 106 4.54 -8.60 1.79
N GLU A 107 4.34 -9.88 2.11
CA GLU A 107 4.55 -10.41 3.46
C GLU A 107 6.01 -10.26 3.93
N ARG A 108 6.98 -10.55 3.05
CA ARG A 108 8.41 -10.32 3.36
C ARG A 108 8.70 -8.84 3.58
N LEU A 109 8.17 -7.95 2.75
CA LEU A 109 8.33 -6.51 2.92
C LEU A 109 7.74 -6.02 4.26
N VAL A 110 6.59 -6.56 4.67
CA VAL A 110 5.98 -6.26 5.97
C VAL A 110 6.85 -6.75 7.13
N ALA A 111 7.34 -7.99 7.06
CA ALA A 111 8.24 -8.55 8.08
C ALA A 111 9.51 -7.70 8.21
N TRP A 112 10.05 -7.26 7.07
CA TRP A 112 11.21 -6.38 7.02
C TRP A 112 10.96 -5.02 7.67
N ARG A 113 9.84 -4.37 7.31
CA ARG A 113 9.42 -3.11 7.94
C ARG A 113 9.31 -3.27 9.45
N ASN A 114 8.74 -4.38 9.92
CA ASN A 114 8.62 -4.63 11.36
C ASN A 114 10.00 -4.76 12.02
N ALA A 115 10.95 -5.45 11.39
CA ALA A 115 12.33 -5.52 11.88
C ALA A 115 12.98 -4.12 11.98
N VAL A 116 12.82 -3.28 10.96
CA VAL A 116 13.31 -1.89 10.98
C VAL A 116 12.72 -1.09 12.14
N VAL A 117 11.39 -1.12 12.30
CA VAL A 117 10.69 -0.33 13.32
C VAL A 117 11.07 -0.78 14.74
N HIS A 118 11.40 -2.06 14.93
CA HIS A 118 11.84 -2.60 16.22
C HIS A 118 13.37 -2.57 16.42
N GLY A 119 14.12 -1.89 15.55
CA GLY A 119 15.57 -1.74 15.69
C GLY A 119 16.38 -3.02 15.43
N GLY A 120 15.80 -4.00 14.74
CA GLY A 120 16.50 -5.21 14.35
C GLY A 120 17.58 -4.94 13.30
N GLU A 121 18.64 -5.75 13.31
CA GLU A 121 19.59 -5.77 12.20
C GLU A 121 18.89 -6.30 10.94
N VAL A 122 18.94 -5.48 9.90
CA VAL A 122 18.42 -5.82 8.58
C VAL A 122 19.62 -5.84 7.65
N GLY A 123 19.91 -7.01 7.08
CA GLY A 123 21.06 -7.24 6.21
C GLY A 123 21.02 -6.43 4.90
N ASP A 124 21.86 -6.79 3.94
CA ASP A 124 21.83 -6.17 2.61
C ASP A 124 20.68 -6.75 1.77
N ILE A 125 19.59 -5.98 1.65
CA ILE A 125 18.32 -6.47 1.08
C ILE A 125 17.68 -5.46 0.13
N LYS A 126 18.50 -4.56 -0.44
CA LYS A 126 18.06 -3.57 -1.44
C LYS A 126 17.19 -4.20 -2.54
N GLY A 127 17.63 -5.35 -3.06
CA GLY A 127 16.91 -6.08 -4.09
C GLY A 127 15.53 -6.59 -3.64
N GLU A 128 15.42 -7.08 -2.40
CA GLU A 128 14.14 -7.57 -1.88
C GLU A 128 13.16 -6.43 -1.57
N VAL A 129 13.65 -5.32 -1.01
CA VAL A 129 12.83 -4.13 -0.76
C VAL A 129 12.37 -3.50 -2.09
N GLY A 130 13.24 -3.44 -3.09
CA GLY A 130 12.90 -2.99 -4.44
C GLY A 130 11.76 -3.80 -5.07
N VAL A 131 11.91 -5.13 -5.12
CA VAL A 131 10.88 -6.04 -5.66
C VAL A 131 9.58 -5.98 -4.84
N GLY A 132 9.66 -5.83 -3.52
CA GLY A 132 8.50 -5.60 -2.66
C GLY A 132 7.80 -4.28 -2.97
N CYS A 133 8.58 -3.21 -3.20
CA CYS A 133 8.08 -1.89 -3.56
C CYS A 133 7.37 -1.90 -4.92
N GLU A 134 7.91 -2.60 -5.93
CA GLU A 134 7.24 -2.81 -7.22
C GLU A 134 5.87 -3.46 -7.05
N GLU A 135 5.78 -4.47 -6.19
CA GLU A 135 4.52 -5.17 -5.90
C GLU A 135 3.52 -4.25 -5.20
N VAL A 136 3.97 -3.44 -4.23
CA VAL A 136 3.14 -2.42 -3.58
C VAL A 136 2.58 -1.44 -4.60
N VAL A 137 3.43 -0.88 -5.47
CA VAL A 137 3.01 0.11 -6.47
C VAL A 137 1.99 -0.50 -7.44
N ARG A 138 2.17 -1.76 -7.84
CA ARG A 138 1.19 -2.49 -8.66
C ARG A 138 -0.17 -2.61 -7.96
N VAL A 139 -0.18 -2.97 -6.68
CA VAL A 139 -1.42 -3.08 -5.88
C VAL A 139 -2.08 -1.71 -5.71
N VAL A 140 -1.32 -0.68 -5.36
CA VAL A 140 -1.82 0.70 -5.21
C VAL A 140 -2.46 1.19 -6.51
N ARG A 141 -1.77 1.02 -7.64
CA ARG A 141 -2.30 1.37 -8.96
C ARG A 141 -3.62 0.65 -9.22
N ARG A 142 -3.65 -0.68 -9.04
CA ARG A 142 -4.84 -1.50 -9.30
C ARG A 142 -6.03 -0.99 -8.48
N LEU A 143 -5.85 -0.82 -7.18
CA LEU A 143 -6.93 -0.52 -6.23
C LEU A 143 -7.38 0.94 -6.22
N LEU A 144 -6.50 1.89 -6.55
CA LEU A 144 -6.82 3.31 -6.40
C LEU A 144 -6.98 4.07 -7.72
N LEU A 145 -6.40 3.54 -8.81
CA LEU A 145 -6.32 4.25 -10.08
C LEU A 145 -7.02 3.51 -11.23
N VAL A 146 -6.92 2.17 -11.27
CA VAL A 146 -7.48 1.38 -12.38
C VAL A 146 -8.89 0.87 -12.07
N HIS A 147 -9.08 0.24 -10.90
CA HIS A 147 -10.39 -0.27 -10.46
C HIS A 147 -10.70 0.16 -9.03
N PRO A 148 -10.89 1.47 -8.79
CA PRO A 148 -11.25 1.99 -7.48
C PRO A 148 -12.65 1.54 -7.07
N ALA A 149 -12.75 0.98 -5.87
CA ALA A 149 -14.03 0.59 -5.26
C ALA A 149 -14.83 1.75 -4.66
N PHE A 150 -14.38 2.99 -4.86
CA PHE A 150 -14.95 4.21 -4.28
C PHE A 150 -15.25 5.24 -5.37
N ASN A 151 -16.04 6.26 -5.02
CA ASN A 151 -16.38 7.34 -5.94
C ASN A 151 -15.17 8.26 -6.20
N VAL A 152 -14.56 8.12 -7.38
CA VAL A 152 -13.40 8.91 -7.82
C VAL A 152 -13.73 10.40 -7.97
N SER A 153 -14.97 10.76 -8.31
CA SER A 153 -15.33 12.17 -8.57
C SER A 153 -15.12 13.05 -7.34
N GLY A 154 -15.29 12.49 -6.13
CA GLY A 154 -15.01 13.18 -4.86
C GLY A 154 -13.54 13.17 -4.44
N GLN A 155 -12.70 12.38 -5.11
CA GLN A 155 -11.30 12.11 -4.72
C GLN A 155 -10.28 12.38 -5.85
N GLY A 156 -10.73 12.97 -6.97
CA GLY A 156 -9.97 13.01 -8.22
C GLY A 156 -8.61 13.70 -8.10
N VAL A 157 -8.50 14.76 -7.30
CA VAL A 157 -7.21 15.44 -7.03
C VAL A 157 -6.23 14.48 -6.35
N MET A 158 -6.67 13.75 -5.33
CA MET A 158 -5.80 12.83 -4.60
C MET A 158 -5.40 11.64 -5.47
N CYS A 159 -6.32 11.09 -6.27
CA CYS A 159 -6.00 10.05 -7.25
C CYS A 159 -4.95 10.54 -8.26
N ALA A 160 -5.03 11.79 -8.73
CA ALA A 160 -4.05 12.35 -9.66
C ALA A 160 -2.66 12.51 -9.01
N LEU A 161 -2.59 12.95 -7.76
CA LEU A 161 -1.34 13.06 -7.00
C LEU A 161 -0.70 11.68 -6.77
N ILE A 162 -1.51 10.69 -6.35
CA ILE A 162 -1.07 9.30 -6.21
C ILE A 162 -0.55 8.75 -7.54
N ALA A 163 -1.21 9.07 -8.66
CA ALA A 163 -0.76 8.65 -9.99
C ALA A 163 0.62 9.22 -10.36
N ASP A 164 0.91 10.49 -10.04
CA ASP A 164 2.25 11.06 -10.26
C ASP A 164 3.31 10.33 -9.44
N GLU A 165 3.04 10.07 -8.16
CA GLU A 165 4.00 9.39 -7.29
C GLU A 165 4.25 7.94 -7.73
N VAL A 166 3.19 7.21 -8.08
CA VAL A 166 3.29 5.87 -8.68
C VAL A 166 4.16 5.90 -9.94
N ALA A 167 3.91 6.83 -10.87
CA ALA A 167 4.70 6.95 -12.09
C ALA A 167 6.17 7.32 -11.81
N GLY A 168 6.43 8.17 -10.82
CA GLY A 168 7.78 8.54 -10.39
C GLY A 168 8.56 7.35 -9.85
N ILE A 169 7.94 6.56 -8.98
CA ILE A 169 8.56 5.38 -8.37
C ILE A 169 8.85 4.30 -9.43
N GLU A 170 7.91 4.04 -10.33
CA GLU A 170 8.14 3.04 -11.39
C GLU A 170 9.25 3.42 -12.35
N ARG A 171 9.32 4.70 -12.77
CA ARG A 171 10.43 5.18 -13.60
C ARG A 171 11.77 4.97 -12.90
N TRP A 172 11.84 5.24 -11.60
CA TRP A 172 13.05 5.02 -10.83
C TRP A 172 13.42 3.54 -10.76
N LEU A 173 12.46 2.65 -10.50
CA LEU A 173 12.71 1.20 -10.40
C LEU A 173 13.11 0.59 -11.75
N ALA A 174 12.44 0.98 -12.84
CA ALA A 174 12.74 0.51 -14.19
C ALA A 174 14.13 0.94 -14.68
N GLY A 175 14.64 2.09 -14.23
CA GLY A 175 15.97 2.59 -14.58
C GLY A 175 17.15 1.81 -13.98
N ARG A 176 16.89 0.72 -13.22
CA ARG A 176 17.91 -0.09 -12.54
C ARG A 176 17.88 -1.57 -12.93
N GLY A 177 17.02 -1.95 -13.88
CA GLY A 177 16.95 -3.29 -14.47
C GLY A 177 18.01 -3.54 -15.53
#